data_AF-A0A9D6RQK8-F1
#
_entry.id   AF-A0A9D6RQK8-F1
#
_cell.length_a   1.000
_cell.length_b   1.000
_cell.length_c   1.000
_cell.angle_alpha   90.00
_cell.angle_beta   90.00
_cell.angle_gamma   90.00
#
_symmetry.space_group_name_H-M   'P 1'
#
loop_
_entity.id
_entity.type
_entity.pdbx_description
1 polymer ?
#
loop_
_entity_poly.entity_id
_entity_poly.type
_entity_poly.pdbx_seq_one_letter_code
_entity_poly.pdbx_strand_id
1 'polypeptide(L)'
;MNLFRNFGTVGLLTLLVTFTAFSPSTRPSASQGTGPLLSPTDFVTLTQEHAGQGGNENGDEFGAALAAGDFNGDGYMDLAIGAPGEAPVNDPKSGAVFVNAGLRASPTLTHGGLLGAVTDTSIKIWARADRPAMLSVQYKLPSESWPGITSPGVSLATTEDFTGVVTLTGLMPNTTYDYRLLLDDMIQPGSEATFRTLKAQGVRGTFTFAIGADTRFGSDPYPIFDRIRERNPDFMILMGDQIYGDSPVLIEDTKAAYERKYKENWAEAHLREFMKRIPMFMIWDDHEIINNWDQGQVGRYLNAKAAYDEYQGSHNPPPRAPGQNYYSFSVGQVDFYVLDTRSFRHVNSDPDNAAKTMLGAAQKADLKSWLSDSTAKFKLIVSSVPWSNFANTGNNSWEGFQLVHV
;
A
#
# COMPACT_ATOMS: atom_id res chain seq x y z
N MET A 1 -11.13 19.40 -21.89
CA MET A 1 -10.92 20.71 -22.55
C MET A 1 -9.85 21.41 -21.74
N ASN A 2 -8.59 21.31 -22.19
CA ASN A 2 -7.44 21.86 -21.47
C ASN A 2 -7.32 23.35 -21.80
N LEU A 3 -7.24 24.20 -20.77
CA LEU A 3 -7.10 25.64 -20.92
C LEU A 3 -5.62 25.99 -21.07
N PHE A 4 -5.20 26.30 -22.30
CA PHE A 4 -3.88 26.83 -22.61
C PHE A 4 -3.95 28.37 -22.65
N ARG A 5 -3.03 29.08 -21.97
CA ARG A 5 -2.91 30.55 -22.08
C ARG A 5 -1.50 30.92 -22.53
N ASN A 6 -1.41 31.64 -23.65
CA ASN A 6 -0.19 32.22 -24.19
C ASN A 6 -0.04 33.66 -23.69
N PHE A 7 1.14 34.04 -23.21
CA PHE A 7 1.45 35.40 -22.74
C PHE A 7 2.62 36.04 -23.52
N GLY A 8 2.53 36.10 -24.85
CA GLY A 8 3.16 37.15 -25.68
C GLY A 8 4.67 37.06 -25.97
N THR A 9 5.02 37.77 -27.05
CA THR A 9 6.27 38.09 -27.82
C THR A 9 7.69 37.73 -27.35
N VAL A 10 7.92 37.04 -26.23
CA VAL A 10 9.26 36.56 -25.85
C VAL A 10 9.14 35.14 -25.29
N GLY A 11 9.20 34.12 -26.15
CA GLY A 11 9.57 32.72 -25.86
C GLY A 11 9.13 32.01 -24.57
N LEU A 12 8.12 32.49 -23.83
CA LEU A 12 7.72 31.95 -22.52
C LEU A 12 6.33 31.32 -22.58
N LEU A 13 6.26 30.03 -22.28
CA LEU A 13 5.01 29.29 -22.08
C LEU A 13 4.92 28.78 -20.64
N THR A 14 3.81 29.07 -19.96
CA THR A 14 3.47 28.50 -18.65
C THR A 14 2.29 27.55 -18.82
N LEU A 15 2.48 26.27 -18.49
CA LEU A 15 1.51 25.20 -18.75
C LEU A 15 0.77 24.77 -17.47
N LEU A 16 -0.55 24.56 -17.58
CA LEU A 16 -1.36 23.83 -16.59
C LEU A 16 -1.84 22.53 -17.25
N VAL A 17 -1.29 21.37 -16.86
CA VAL A 17 -1.69 20.09 -17.44
C VAL A 17 -2.52 19.28 -16.44
N THR A 18 -3.79 19.07 -16.77
CA THR A 18 -4.64 18.04 -16.16
C THR A 18 -4.69 16.83 -17.11
N PHE A 19 -4.25 15.66 -16.65
CA PHE A 19 -4.24 14.43 -17.42
C PHE A 19 -5.49 13.57 -17.14
N THR A 20 -6.06 12.98 -18.20
CA THR A 20 -7.02 11.85 -18.13
C THR A 20 -6.47 10.72 -18.99
N ALA A 21 -6.27 9.53 -18.42
CA ALA A 21 -5.54 8.42 -19.04
C ALA A 21 -6.36 7.65 -20.10
N PHE A 22 -5.68 7.18 -21.17
CA PHE A 22 -6.16 6.16 -22.12
C PHE A 22 -4.99 5.24 -22.52
N SER A 23 -5.29 3.97 -22.84
CA SER A 23 -4.31 2.88 -23.09
C SER A 23 -3.76 2.84 -24.53
N PRO A 24 -2.49 2.44 -24.80
CA PRO A 24 -1.91 2.50 -26.15
C PRO A 24 -1.53 1.15 -26.80
N SER A 25 -1.28 1.18 -28.12
CA SER A 25 -0.63 0.12 -28.92
C SER A 25 0.30 0.67 -30.01
N THR A 26 1.60 0.31 -29.91
CA THR A 26 2.69 0.13 -30.92
C THR A 26 3.33 1.31 -31.73
N ARG A 27 4.68 1.19 -31.88
CA ARG A 27 5.81 2.11 -32.28
C ARG A 27 6.04 2.40 -33.80
N PRO A 28 6.78 3.48 -34.22
CA PRO A 28 8.26 3.55 -34.30
C PRO A 28 8.96 4.90 -33.93
N SER A 29 10.31 4.90 -33.95
CA SER A 29 11.28 5.80 -33.29
C SER A 29 11.63 7.15 -33.95
N ALA A 30 11.88 8.18 -33.13
CA ALA A 30 12.62 9.42 -33.45
C ALA A 30 13.57 9.82 -32.29
N SER A 31 14.63 10.60 -32.57
CA SER A 31 15.64 11.04 -31.59
C SER A 31 15.06 11.96 -30.51
N GLN A 32 15.29 11.65 -29.23
CA GLN A 32 14.63 12.30 -28.09
C GLN A 32 15.63 13.02 -27.16
N GLY A 33 15.25 14.22 -26.71
CA GLY A 33 15.78 14.82 -25.49
C GLY A 33 14.99 14.34 -24.27
N THR A 34 15.64 14.06 -23.16
CA THR A 34 14.99 13.68 -21.90
C THR A 34 14.46 14.92 -21.18
N GLY A 35 13.14 15.13 -21.19
CA GLY A 35 12.51 16.19 -20.42
C GLY A 35 12.52 15.92 -18.90
N PRO A 36 12.35 16.96 -18.05
CA PRO A 36 12.27 16.81 -16.60
C PRO A 36 11.01 16.05 -16.15
N LEU A 37 11.11 15.31 -15.04
CA LEU A 37 9.97 14.69 -14.34
C LEU A 37 9.11 15.77 -13.69
N LEU A 38 7.79 15.74 -13.89
CA LEU A 38 6.88 16.76 -13.38
C LEU A 38 6.00 16.21 -12.26
N SER A 39 5.85 16.96 -11.16
CA SER A 39 4.78 16.69 -10.18
C SER A 39 3.44 17.28 -10.66
N PRO A 40 2.29 16.81 -10.14
CA PRO A 40 0.97 17.33 -10.49
C PRO A 40 0.73 18.81 -10.16
N THR A 41 1.64 19.44 -9.40
CA THR A 41 1.54 20.83 -8.95
C THR A 41 2.65 21.74 -9.48
N ASP A 42 3.59 21.22 -10.27
CA ASP A 42 4.70 22.02 -10.78
C ASP A 42 4.30 22.74 -12.07
N PHE A 43 4.59 24.05 -12.11
CA PHE A 43 4.61 24.80 -13.35
C PHE A 43 5.99 24.64 -13.98
N VAL A 44 6.03 24.12 -15.20
CA VAL A 44 7.27 24.08 -15.98
C VAL A 44 7.19 25.04 -17.13
N THR A 45 8.14 25.97 -17.14
CA THR A 45 8.38 26.86 -18.27
C THR A 45 9.32 26.17 -19.24
N LEU A 46 8.79 25.81 -20.41
CA LEU A 46 9.59 25.28 -21.51
C LEU A 46 9.94 26.44 -22.45
N THR A 47 11.21 26.51 -22.82
CA THR A 47 11.76 27.43 -23.82
C THR A 47 12.40 26.59 -24.91
N GLN A 48 12.71 27.18 -26.06
CA GLN A 48 13.35 26.49 -27.18
C GLN A 48 14.71 25.87 -26.79
N GLU A 49 15.43 26.56 -25.89
CA GLU A 49 16.69 26.08 -25.30
C GLU A 49 16.53 24.74 -24.55
N HIS A 50 15.36 24.49 -23.95
CA HIS A 50 15.07 23.22 -23.25
C HIS A 50 14.74 22.06 -24.20
N ALA A 51 14.41 22.35 -25.46
CA ALA A 51 13.98 21.35 -26.44
C ALA A 51 15.13 20.81 -27.33
N GLY A 52 16.37 21.24 -27.07
CA GLY A 52 17.58 20.61 -27.60
C GLY A 52 17.96 20.93 -29.05
N GLN A 53 17.25 21.84 -29.73
CA GLN A 53 17.64 22.35 -31.05
C GLN A 53 17.49 23.88 -31.09
N GLY A 54 18.61 24.60 -31.16
CA GLY A 54 18.62 26.06 -31.28
C GLY A 54 18.47 26.83 -29.95
N GLY A 55 18.86 28.10 -29.97
CA GLY A 55 18.61 29.05 -28.88
C GLY A 55 17.25 29.73 -29.06
N ASN A 56 16.78 30.48 -28.07
CA ASN A 56 15.57 31.30 -28.24
C ASN A 56 15.82 32.43 -29.24
N GLU A 57 15.21 32.42 -30.43
CA GLU A 57 15.33 33.51 -31.41
C GLU A 57 14.02 34.30 -31.57
N ASN A 58 14.16 35.59 -31.86
CA ASN A 58 13.01 36.46 -32.03
C ASN A 58 12.36 36.23 -33.39
N GLY A 59 11.14 35.69 -33.39
CA GLY A 59 10.40 35.38 -34.60
C GLY A 59 10.06 33.91 -34.78
N ASP A 60 10.59 33.01 -33.93
CA ASP A 60 10.38 31.56 -34.06
C ASP A 60 8.97 31.12 -33.69
N GLU A 61 8.27 31.96 -32.92
CA GLU A 61 6.91 31.72 -32.45
C GLU A 61 6.76 30.38 -31.69
N PHE A 62 7.79 29.99 -30.93
CA PHE A 62 7.76 28.79 -30.09
C PHE A 62 6.52 28.79 -29.17
N GLY A 63 5.71 27.73 -29.26
CA GLY A 63 4.43 27.65 -28.56
C GLY A 63 3.23 28.15 -29.37
N ALA A 64 3.38 28.45 -30.66
CA ALA A 64 2.28 28.84 -31.54
C ALA A 64 1.18 27.77 -31.66
N ALA A 65 1.56 26.50 -31.56
CA ALA A 65 0.64 25.36 -31.52
C ALA A 65 1.12 24.31 -30.52
N LEU A 66 0.18 23.61 -29.89
CA LEU A 66 0.44 22.53 -28.95
C LEU A 66 -0.38 21.29 -29.32
N ALA A 67 0.25 20.12 -29.24
CA ALA A 67 -0.43 18.83 -29.29
C ALA A 67 0.15 17.90 -28.23
N ALA A 68 -0.71 17.11 -27.60
CA ALA A 68 -0.31 16.10 -26.62
C ALA A 68 -0.76 14.72 -27.10
N GLY A 69 0.12 13.73 -26.99
CA GLY A 69 -0.12 12.35 -27.41
C GLY A 69 1.11 11.50 -27.16
N ASP A 70 0.95 10.17 -27.09
CA ASP A 70 2.07 9.24 -27.06
C ASP A 70 2.62 9.09 -28.48
N PHE A 71 3.58 9.95 -28.85
CA PHE A 71 4.13 9.99 -30.21
C PHE A 71 5.25 8.96 -30.41
N ASN A 72 5.87 8.46 -29.33
CA ASN A 72 6.97 7.50 -29.39
C ASN A 72 6.57 6.05 -29.05
N GLY A 73 5.32 5.81 -28.64
CA GLY A 73 4.77 4.51 -28.33
C GLY A 73 5.36 3.88 -27.07
N ASP A 74 5.77 4.71 -26.09
CA ASP A 74 6.32 4.26 -24.81
C ASP A 74 5.27 4.19 -23.67
N GLY A 75 4.03 4.57 -23.97
CA GLY A 75 2.92 4.57 -23.04
C GLY A 75 2.76 5.85 -22.22
N TYR A 76 3.59 6.87 -22.45
CA TYR A 76 3.52 8.17 -21.80
C TYR A 76 3.05 9.26 -22.79
N MET A 77 2.40 10.31 -22.29
CA MET A 77 2.07 11.46 -23.14
C MET A 77 3.33 12.31 -23.39
N ASP A 78 3.57 12.62 -24.66
CA ASP A 78 4.55 13.59 -25.13
C ASP A 78 3.88 14.94 -25.40
N LEU A 79 4.67 16.01 -25.42
CA LEU A 79 4.22 17.34 -25.85
C LEU A 79 4.94 17.75 -27.12
N ALA A 80 4.18 17.95 -28.18
CA ALA A 80 4.62 18.59 -29.40
C ALA A 80 4.36 20.10 -29.31
N ILE A 81 5.41 20.90 -29.55
CA ILE A 81 5.39 22.36 -29.51
C ILE A 81 5.79 22.88 -30.90
N GLY A 82 4.88 23.60 -31.55
CA GLY A 82 5.17 24.23 -32.83
C GLY A 82 5.95 25.54 -32.68
N ALA A 83 6.92 25.75 -33.56
CA ALA A 83 7.65 27.00 -33.76
C ALA A 83 7.68 27.30 -35.27
N PRO A 84 6.60 27.87 -35.84
CA PRO A 84 6.47 28.04 -37.29
C PRO A 84 7.46 29.04 -37.89
N GLY A 85 8.06 29.91 -37.07
CA GLY A 85 9.10 30.83 -37.51
C GLY A 85 10.51 30.26 -37.49
N GLU A 86 10.71 29.10 -36.84
CA GLU A 86 12.01 28.47 -36.69
C GLU A 86 12.61 28.08 -38.06
N ALA A 87 13.91 28.29 -38.20
CA ALA A 87 14.65 28.05 -39.45
C ALA A 87 15.77 27.02 -39.23
N PRO A 88 15.46 25.72 -39.18
CA PRO A 88 16.48 24.69 -39.08
C PRO A 88 17.30 24.62 -40.39
N VAL A 89 18.61 24.86 -40.31
CA VAL A 89 19.54 24.95 -41.45
C VAL A 89 19.27 26.21 -42.32
N ASN A 90 20.03 26.43 -43.40
CA ASN A 90 20.02 27.64 -44.25
C ASN A 90 18.72 27.89 -45.05
N ASP A 91 17.55 27.40 -44.62
CA ASP A 91 16.25 27.66 -45.24
C ASP A 91 15.37 28.52 -44.32
N PRO A 92 15.19 29.82 -44.62
CA PRO A 92 14.42 30.70 -43.77
C PRO A 92 12.92 30.35 -43.80
N LYS A 93 12.37 29.98 -42.62
CA LYS A 93 10.94 29.78 -42.31
C LYS A 93 10.33 28.43 -42.71
N SER A 94 11.09 27.35 -42.67
CA SER A 94 10.52 25.99 -42.83
C SER A 94 9.70 25.53 -41.61
N GLY A 95 9.88 26.17 -40.46
CA GLY A 95 9.21 25.87 -39.20
C GLY A 95 9.75 24.60 -38.55
N ALA A 96 9.58 24.48 -37.23
CA ALA A 96 9.95 23.29 -36.47
C ALA A 96 8.81 22.81 -35.57
N VAL A 97 8.83 21.51 -35.28
CA VAL A 97 8.05 20.90 -34.20
C VAL A 97 9.02 20.27 -33.22
N PHE A 98 8.98 20.74 -31.99
CA PHE A 98 9.74 20.20 -30.88
C PHE A 98 8.90 19.17 -30.16
N VAL A 99 9.39 17.93 -30.06
CA VAL A 99 8.73 16.88 -29.29
C VAL A 99 9.50 16.67 -28.01
N ASN A 100 8.94 17.16 -26.90
CA ASN A 100 9.44 16.84 -25.58
C ASN A 100 8.87 15.50 -25.15
N ALA A 101 9.73 14.49 -25.20
CA ALA A 101 9.39 13.14 -24.82
C ALA A 101 9.26 13.01 -23.30
N GLY A 102 8.24 12.29 -22.86
CA GLY A 102 8.08 11.96 -21.45
C GLY A 102 7.77 13.16 -20.57
N LEU A 103 6.70 13.90 -20.86
CA LEU A 103 5.97 14.59 -19.80
C LEU A 103 5.35 13.53 -18.88
N ARG A 104 6.20 12.92 -18.05
CA ARG A 104 5.81 11.87 -17.14
C ARG A 104 5.01 12.52 -16.03
N ALA A 105 3.69 12.30 -16.06
CA ALA A 105 2.95 12.31 -14.82
C ALA A 105 3.62 11.24 -13.94
N SER A 106 4.31 11.70 -12.88
CA SER A 106 4.93 10.83 -11.89
C SER A 106 3.90 9.79 -11.41
N PRO A 107 4.30 8.52 -11.14
CA PRO A 107 3.40 7.55 -10.55
C PRO A 107 2.72 8.15 -9.32
N THR A 108 1.44 7.83 -9.17
CA THR A 108 0.61 8.39 -8.09
C THR A 108 0.34 7.34 -7.03
N LEU A 109 0.52 7.73 -5.78
CA LEU A 109 0.12 6.93 -4.63
C LEU A 109 -1.41 6.80 -4.63
N THR A 110 -1.91 5.57 -4.76
CA THR A 110 -3.36 5.29 -4.73
C THR A 110 -3.80 4.86 -3.32
N HIS A 111 -2.99 4.03 -2.67
CA HIS A 111 -3.24 3.49 -1.34
C HIS A 111 -1.95 3.42 -0.54
N GLY A 112 -2.09 3.38 0.78
CA GLY A 112 -1.01 3.07 1.70
C GLY A 112 -0.47 4.29 2.43
N GLY A 113 0.83 4.24 2.71
CA GLY A 113 1.35 4.76 3.97
C GLY A 113 0.92 3.86 5.13
N LEU A 114 0.42 2.66 4.86
CA LEU A 114 -0.08 1.72 5.86
C LEU A 114 1.09 1.22 6.68
N LEU A 115 0.99 1.39 7.99
CA LEU A 115 1.99 1.00 8.95
C LEU A 115 1.72 -0.42 9.46
N GLY A 116 2.70 -1.31 9.38
CA GLY A 116 2.59 -2.69 9.82
C GLY A 116 3.86 -3.22 10.47
N ALA A 117 3.74 -4.34 11.19
CA ALA A 117 4.86 -5.07 11.80
C ALA A 117 5.87 -4.18 12.56
N VAL A 118 5.38 -3.14 13.25
CA VAL A 118 6.24 -2.25 14.02
C VAL A 118 6.88 -3.03 15.17
N THR A 119 8.17 -2.83 15.36
CA THR A 119 8.94 -3.34 16.51
C THR A 119 9.54 -2.15 17.26
N ASP A 120 10.43 -2.42 18.20
CA ASP A 120 11.25 -1.39 18.82
C ASP A 120 12.31 -0.80 17.87
N THR A 121 12.69 -1.51 16.81
CA THR A 121 13.82 -1.11 15.95
C THR A 121 13.49 -1.12 14.46
N SER A 122 12.26 -1.47 14.08
CA SER A 122 11.83 -1.56 12.69
C SER A 122 10.34 -1.28 12.51
N ILE A 123 9.96 -1.01 11.26
CA ILE A 123 8.55 -0.91 10.84
C ILE A 123 8.44 -1.27 9.35
N LYS A 124 7.32 -1.86 8.95
CA LYS A 124 6.95 -2.04 7.55
C LYS A 124 5.98 -0.96 7.13
N ILE A 125 6.20 -0.38 5.95
CA ILE A 125 5.33 0.64 5.36
C ILE A 125 4.90 0.15 3.99
N TRP A 126 3.61 -0.16 3.86
CA TRP A 126 2.99 -0.68 2.65
C TRP A 126 2.35 0.45 1.83
N ALA A 127 2.48 0.36 0.51
CA ALA A 127 1.85 1.27 -0.42
C ALA A 127 1.54 0.63 -1.77
N ARG A 128 0.65 1.30 -2.51
CA ARG A 128 0.26 0.94 -3.87
C ARG A 128 0.26 2.15 -4.80
N ALA A 129 0.92 2.02 -5.95
CA ALA A 129 0.91 3.02 -7.02
C ALA A 129 -0.19 2.74 -8.07
N ASP A 130 -0.43 3.70 -8.97
CA ASP A 130 -1.31 3.53 -10.12
C ASP A 130 -0.68 2.73 -11.27
N ARG A 131 0.65 2.57 -11.25
CA ARG A 131 1.47 1.91 -12.29
C ARG A 131 2.80 1.43 -11.69
N PRO A 132 3.66 0.72 -12.45
CA PRO A 132 4.98 0.36 -11.96
C PRO A 132 5.78 1.58 -11.50
N ALA A 133 6.42 1.47 -10.34
CA ALA A 133 7.18 2.56 -9.74
C ALA A 133 8.21 2.01 -8.74
N MET A 134 9.13 2.86 -8.30
CA MET A 134 10.04 2.60 -7.19
C MET A 134 9.53 3.30 -5.93
N LEU A 135 9.09 2.54 -4.93
CA LEU A 135 8.66 3.06 -3.63
C LEU A 135 9.86 3.24 -2.71
N SER A 136 10.05 4.45 -2.17
CA SER A 136 10.98 4.70 -1.07
C SER A 136 10.32 5.55 0.01
N VAL A 137 10.94 5.58 1.20
CA VAL A 137 10.46 6.32 2.35
C VAL A 137 11.55 7.28 2.81
N GLN A 138 11.21 8.56 2.92
CA GLN A 138 12.00 9.50 3.70
C GLN A 138 11.47 9.54 5.12
N TYR A 139 12.36 9.49 6.11
CA TYR A 139 12.01 9.55 7.52
C TYR A 139 13.07 10.28 8.33
N LYS A 140 12.64 10.90 9.44
CA LYS A 140 13.50 11.71 10.30
C LYS A 140 12.95 11.80 11.71
N LEU A 141 13.77 12.25 12.65
CA LEU A 141 13.27 12.68 13.94
C LEU A 141 12.47 13.99 13.79
N PRO A 142 11.47 14.25 14.65
CA PRO A 142 10.68 15.49 14.58
C PRO A 142 11.52 16.77 14.67
N SER A 143 12.65 16.72 15.38
CA SER A 143 13.59 17.83 15.53
C SER A 143 14.48 18.10 14.31
N GLU A 144 14.51 17.20 13.34
CA GLU A 144 15.37 17.29 12.15
C GLU A 144 14.62 17.93 10.97
N SER A 145 15.40 18.38 9.98
CA SER A 145 14.89 18.89 8.70
C SER A 145 14.84 17.79 7.64
N TRP A 146 13.93 17.92 6.67
CA TRP A 146 13.93 17.08 5.46
C TRP A 146 15.20 17.28 4.62
N PRO A 147 15.66 16.26 3.86
CA PRO A 147 15.00 14.98 3.59
C PRO A 147 15.18 13.89 4.66
N GLY A 148 15.95 14.14 5.73
CA GLY A 148 16.26 13.11 6.71
C GLY A 148 17.04 11.94 6.10
N ILE A 149 16.61 10.71 6.42
CA ILE A 149 17.13 9.47 5.84
C ILE A 149 16.14 8.98 4.77
N THR A 150 16.65 8.60 3.59
CA THR A 150 15.87 7.93 2.54
C THR A 150 16.17 6.43 2.57
N SER A 151 15.14 5.60 2.61
CA SER A 151 15.28 4.14 2.49
C SER A 151 15.76 3.74 1.09
N PRO A 152 16.34 2.55 0.91
CA PRO A 152 16.40 1.91 -0.40
C PRO A 152 15.00 1.81 -1.02
N GLY A 153 14.94 1.86 -2.35
CA GLY A 153 13.71 1.69 -3.12
C GLY A 153 13.26 0.24 -3.19
N VAL A 154 11.94 0.02 -3.23
CA VAL A 154 11.28 -1.26 -3.48
C VAL A 154 10.46 -1.14 -4.75
N SER A 155 10.63 -2.09 -5.68
CA SER A 155 9.90 -2.09 -6.94
C SER A 155 8.44 -2.47 -6.70
N LEU A 156 7.53 -1.63 -7.21
CA LEU A 156 6.10 -1.89 -7.32
C LEU A 156 5.87 -2.47 -8.72
N ALA A 157 5.70 -3.78 -8.84
CA ALA A 157 5.60 -4.46 -10.13
C ALA A 157 4.16 -4.84 -10.48
N THR A 158 3.92 -5.10 -11.77
CA THR A 158 2.59 -5.48 -12.30
C THR A 158 2.08 -6.81 -11.72
N THR A 159 2.99 -7.71 -11.37
CA THR A 159 2.67 -9.04 -10.83
C THR A 159 2.00 -8.98 -9.46
N GLU A 160 2.29 -7.94 -8.67
CA GLU A 160 1.80 -7.70 -7.32
C GLU A 160 0.82 -6.50 -7.26
N ASP A 161 0.10 -6.22 -8.35
CA ASP A 161 -0.87 -5.12 -8.46
C ASP A 161 -0.30 -3.75 -8.03
N PHE A 162 0.99 -3.52 -8.34
CA PHE A 162 1.75 -2.31 -7.99
C PHE A 162 1.80 -2.03 -6.48
N THR A 163 1.70 -3.08 -5.66
CA THR A 163 1.86 -3.01 -4.21
C THR A 163 3.31 -3.27 -3.81
N GLY A 164 3.72 -2.83 -2.63
CA GLY A 164 5.05 -3.09 -2.11
C GLY A 164 5.23 -2.59 -0.68
N VAL A 165 6.28 -3.10 -0.03
CA VAL A 165 6.57 -2.84 1.39
C VAL A 165 8.02 -2.39 1.55
N VAL A 166 8.21 -1.18 2.08
CA VAL A 166 9.51 -0.74 2.57
C VAL A 166 9.64 -1.15 4.04
N THR A 167 10.75 -1.80 4.39
CA THR A 167 11.08 -2.10 5.78
C THR A 167 12.17 -1.13 6.26
N LEU A 168 11.83 -0.29 7.23
CA LEU A 168 12.81 0.54 7.93
C LEU A 168 13.40 -0.26 9.09
N THR A 169 14.72 -0.16 9.30
CA THR A 169 15.45 -0.89 10.35
C THR A 169 16.45 0.04 11.05
N GLY A 170 16.98 -0.38 12.19
CA GLY A 170 17.94 0.42 12.96
C GLY A 170 17.33 1.64 13.64
N LEU A 171 16.01 1.63 13.84
CA LEU A 171 15.29 2.70 14.52
C LEU A 171 15.52 2.65 16.03
N MET A 172 15.36 3.78 16.71
CA MET A 172 15.44 3.84 18.16
C MET A 172 14.14 3.31 18.80
N PRO A 173 14.20 2.51 19.87
CA PRO A 173 13.03 2.09 20.64
C PRO A 173 12.18 3.23 21.14
N ASN A 174 10.86 3.01 21.18
CA ASN A 174 9.87 3.91 21.80
C ASN A 174 9.93 5.37 21.28
N THR A 175 10.33 5.57 20.02
CA THR A 175 10.66 6.86 19.42
C THR A 175 9.71 7.19 18.27
N THR A 176 9.26 8.44 18.19
CA THR A 176 8.43 8.95 17.09
C THR A 176 9.30 9.44 15.94
N TYR A 177 8.90 9.10 14.71
CA TYR A 177 9.51 9.56 13.46
C TYR A 177 8.45 10.23 12.59
N ASP A 178 8.85 11.28 11.89
CA ASP A 178 8.10 11.80 10.75
C ASP A 178 8.50 11.00 9.51
N TYR A 179 7.56 10.70 8.63
CA TYR A 179 7.84 10.00 7.37
C TYR A 179 7.00 10.54 6.22
N ARG A 180 7.47 10.31 5.00
CA ARG A 180 6.73 10.56 3.76
C ARG A 180 7.14 9.58 2.67
N LEU A 181 6.23 9.31 1.75
CA LEU A 181 6.43 8.36 0.68
C LEU A 181 6.93 9.05 -0.59
N LEU A 182 7.78 8.35 -1.33
CA LEU A 182 8.23 8.75 -2.65
C LEU A 182 7.93 7.62 -3.64
N LEU A 183 7.51 8.01 -4.84
CA LEU A 183 7.48 7.13 -6.01
C LEU A 183 8.41 7.72 -7.05
N ASP A 184 9.38 6.94 -7.50
CA ASP A 184 10.43 7.39 -8.44
C ASP A 184 11.11 8.69 -7.96
N ASP A 185 11.48 8.71 -6.67
CA ASP A 185 12.10 9.86 -5.98
C ASP A 185 11.22 11.13 -5.88
N MET A 186 9.96 11.06 -6.28
CA MET A 186 8.99 12.15 -6.17
C MET A 186 8.10 11.99 -4.93
N ILE A 187 8.11 13.00 -4.07
CA ILE A 187 7.28 13.06 -2.86
C ILE A 187 5.81 12.97 -3.23
N GLN A 188 5.11 12.04 -2.60
CA GLN A 188 3.69 11.80 -2.86
C GLN A 188 2.81 12.72 -2.01
N PRO A 189 1.93 13.54 -2.62
CA PRO A 189 1.06 14.44 -1.88
C PRO A 189 0.19 13.72 -0.84
N GLY A 190 0.08 14.30 0.35
CA GLY A 190 -0.74 13.75 1.44
C GLY A 190 -0.19 12.48 2.12
N SER A 191 1.01 12.03 1.73
CA SER A 191 1.67 10.86 2.33
C SER A 191 2.39 11.15 3.66
N GLU A 192 2.61 12.43 3.99
CA GLU A 192 3.31 12.84 5.21
C GLU A 192 2.50 12.46 6.46
N ALA A 193 3.14 11.75 7.40
CA ALA A 193 2.56 11.34 8.66
C ALA A 193 3.67 10.99 9.68
N THR A 194 3.27 10.42 10.82
CA THR A 194 4.18 9.99 11.87
C THR A 194 3.90 8.55 12.27
N PHE A 195 4.94 7.87 12.76
CA PHE A 195 4.80 6.58 13.44
C PHE A 195 5.66 6.57 14.70
N ARG A 196 5.41 5.61 15.60
CA ARG A 196 6.21 5.40 16.80
C ARG A 196 6.65 3.94 16.90
N THR A 197 7.94 3.70 17.10
CA THR A 197 8.45 2.35 17.40
C THR A 197 7.99 1.89 18.79
N LEU A 198 7.92 0.58 18.98
CA LEU A 198 7.46 -0.02 20.23
C LEU A 198 8.56 -0.03 21.31
N LYS A 199 8.18 -0.46 22.51
CA LYS A 199 9.13 -0.71 23.59
C LYS A 199 9.82 -2.04 23.36
N ALA A 200 11.14 -2.06 23.57
CA ALA A 200 11.95 -3.27 23.46
C ALA A 200 11.40 -4.40 24.35
N GLN A 201 11.53 -5.63 23.86
CA GLN A 201 11.09 -6.82 24.58
C GLN A 201 11.76 -6.92 25.96
N GLY A 202 11.00 -7.35 26.97
CA GLY A 202 11.44 -7.47 28.36
C GLY A 202 11.40 -6.16 29.16
N VAL A 203 11.31 -4.99 28.51
CA VAL A 203 11.28 -3.69 29.19
C VAL A 203 9.93 -3.44 29.86
N ARG A 204 9.96 -3.07 31.14
CA ARG A 204 8.75 -2.69 31.89
C ARG A 204 8.25 -1.32 31.43
N GLY A 205 6.94 -1.21 31.20
CA GLY A 205 6.31 0.06 30.85
C GLY A 205 4.83 -0.10 30.54
N THR A 206 4.20 1.01 30.15
CA THR A 206 2.80 1.06 29.72
C THR A 206 2.72 1.27 28.21
N PHE A 207 1.74 0.62 27.58
CA PHE A 207 1.35 0.85 26.19
C PHE A 207 -0.16 0.63 26.08
N THR A 208 -0.77 1.20 25.06
CA THR A 208 -2.20 1.08 24.76
C THR A 208 -2.34 0.47 23.38
N PHE A 209 -3.27 -0.45 23.19
CA PHE A 209 -3.59 -0.96 21.86
C PHE A 209 -5.11 -1.08 21.70
N ALA A 210 -5.55 -1.01 20.45
CA ALA A 210 -6.95 -1.24 20.08
C ALA A 210 -7.12 -2.65 19.50
N ILE A 211 -8.32 -3.18 19.61
CA ILE A 211 -8.73 -4.42 18.95
C ILE A 211 -10.03 -4.17 18.18
N GLY A 212 -10.18 -4.81 17.03
CA GLY A 212 -11.39 -4.75 16.22
C GLY A 212 -11.38 -5.84 15.16
N ALA A 213 -12.46 -5.92 14.41
CA ALA A 213 -12.65 -6.80 13.26
C ALA A 213 -13.78 -6.19 12.40
N ASP A 214 -14.14 -6.86 11.31
CA ASP A 214 -15.38 -6.60 10.58
C ASP A 214 -15.49 -5.21 9.92
N THR A 215 -14.60 -4.91 8.97
CA THR A 215 -14.70 -3.68 8.15
C THR A 215 -15.43 -3.98 6.84
N ARG A 216 -16.71 -4.35 6.95
CA ARG A 216 -17.54 -4.70 5.80
C ARG A 216 -17.83 -3.50 4.90
N PHE A 217 -17.35 -3.58 3.66
CA PHE A 217 -17.71 -2.64 2.60
C PHE A 217 -19.23 -2.52 2.42
N GLY A 218 -19.74 -1.28 2.33
CA GLY A 218 -21.18 -0.96 2.38
C GLY A 218 -21.71 -0.65 3.78
N SER A 219 -20.90 -0.84 4.82
CA SER A 219 -21.14 -0.27 6.16
C SER A 219 -20.35 1.02 6.39
N ASP A 220 -19.66 1.49 5.35
CA ASP A 220 -18.96 2.76 5.32
C ASP A 220 -19.95 3.95 5.35
N PRO A 221 -19.51 5.15 5.81
CA PRO A 221 -18.17 5.48 6.30
C PRO A 221 -17.85 4.83 7.66
N TYR A 222 -16.55 4.74 8.01
CA TYR A 222 -16.07 4.12 9.26
C TYR A 222 -15.59 5.14 10.32
N PRO A 223 -16.44 6.03 10.85
CA PRO A 223 -16.02 7.08 11.78
C PRO A 223 -15.50 6.54 13.13
N ILE A 224 -15.69 5.25 13.40
CA ILE A 224 -15.12 4.58 14.58
C ILE A 224 -13.59 4.68 14.61
N PHE A 225 -12.92 4.65 13.44
CA PHE A 225 -11.46 4.75 13.39
C PHE A 225 -10.97 6.13 13.85
N ASP A 226 -11.71 7.21 13.61
CA ASP A 226 -11.38 8.52 14.19
C ASP A 226 -11.50 8.50 15.72
N ARG A 227 -12.55 7.88 16.26
CA ARG A 227 -12.75 7.75 17.72
C ARG A 227 -11.67 6.90 18.38
N ILE A 228 -11.20 5.85 17.71
CA ILE A 228 -10.08 5.04 18.19
C ILE A 228 -8.79 5.87 18.15
N ARG A 229 -8.54 6.59 17.06
CA ARG A 229 -7.36 7.46 16.91
C ARG A 229 -7.29 8.55 17.98
N GLU A 230 -8.43 9.12 18.38
CA GLU A 230 -8.52 10.07 19.51
C GLU A 230 -8.04 9.47 20.85
N ARG A 231 -8.01 8.14 20.99
CA ARG A 231 -7.43 7.45 22.16
C ARG A 231 -5.93 7.20 22.05
N ASN A 232 -5.32 7.52 20.92
CA ASN A 232 -3.89 7.41 20.64
C ASN A 232 -3.27 6.04 21.02
N PRO A 233 -3.78 4.92 20.48
CA PRO A 233 -3.18 3.61 20.71
C PRO A 233 -1.79 3.54 20.05
N ASP A 234 -0.87 2.79 20.65
CA ASP A 234 0.46 2.51 20.09
C ASP A 234 0.37 1.59 18.85
N PHE A 235 -0.66 0.75 18.77
CA PHE A 235 -1.00 -0.09 17.61
C PHE A 235 -2.44 -0.60 17.68
N MET A 236 -2.95 -1.18 16.59
CA MET A 236 -4.24 -1.87 16.55
C MET A 236 -4.08 -3.30 16.02
N ILE A 237 -4.87 -4.21 16.59
CA ILE A 237 -5.03 -5.57 16.07
C ILE A 237 -6.38 -5.68 15.36
N LEU A 238 -6.37 -6.00 14.07
CA LEU A 238 -7.57 -6.34 13.30
C LEU A 238 -7.68 -7.86 13.15
N MET A 239 -8.75 -8.43 13.70
CA MET A 239 -8.89 -9.87 13.93
C MET A 239 -9.65 -10.62 12.83
N GLY A 240 -9.68 -10.10 11.61
CA GLY A 240 -10.37 -10.73 10.48
C GLY A 240 -11.49 -9.88 9.90
N ASP A 241 -11.96 -10.29 8.72
CA ASP A 241 -13.09 -9.71 8.01
C ASP A 241 -12.84 -8.25 7.58
N GLN A 242 -11.67 -8.03 6.99
CA GLN A 242 -11.23 -6.76 6.43
C GLN A 242 -11.89 -6.43 5.10
N ILE A 243 -12.34 -7.40 4.30
CA ILE A 243 -12.80 -7.11 2.93
C ILE A 243 -14.19 -7.63 2.57
N TYR A 244 -14.67 -8.71 3.20
CA TYR A 244 -15.95 -9.33 2.84
C TYR A 244 -16.05 -9.67 1.33
N GLY A 245 -15.22 -10.62 0.88
CA GLY A 245 -15.19 -11.09 -0.51
C GLY A 245 -16.48 -11.76 -0.98
N ASP A 246 -17.41 -12.01 -0.08
CA ASP A 246 -18.68 -12.67 -0.32
C ASP A 246 -19.91 -11.76 -0.11
N SER A 247 -19.70 -10.46 0.16
CA SER A 247 -20.77 -9.53 0.52
C SER A 247 -20.56 -8.12 -0.06
N PRO A 248 -21.64 -7.39 -0.44
CA PRO A 248 -23.05 -7.83 -0.46
C PRO A 248 -23.35 -8.87 -1.54
N VAL A 249 -22.42 -9.06 -2.47
CA VAL A 249 -22.47 -10.09 -3.52
C VAL A 249 -21.15 -10.82 -3.52
N LEU A 250 -21.23 -12.14 -3.74
CA LEU A 250 -20.04 -12.96 -3.90
C LEU A 250 -19.24 -12.55 -5.15
N ILE A 251 -17.97 -12.22 -4.95
CA ILE A 251 -17.06 -11.87 -6.04
C ILE A 251 -16.66 -13.09 -6.86
N GLU A 252 -16.10 -12.83 -8.05
CA GLU A 252 -15.51 -13.88 -8.88
C GLU A 252 -14.34 -14.56 -8.16
N ASP A 253 -14.19 -15.88 -8.34
CA ASP A 253 -13.05 -16.62 -7.79
C ASP A 253 -11.77 -16.38 -8.59
N THR A 254 -11.23 -15.16 -8.47
CA THR A 254 -9.98 -14.72 -9.10
C THR A 254 -9.22 -13.82 -8.14
N LYS A 255 -7.88 -13.88 -8.15
CA LYS A 255 -7.02 -12.97 -7.38
C LYS A 255 -7.39 -11.50 -7.59
N ALA A 256 -7.60 -11.08 -8.84
CA ALA A 256 -7.94 -9.70 -9.20
C ALA A 256 -9.26 -9.20 -8.57
N ALA A 257 -10.24 -10.09 -8.37
CA ALA A 257 -11.49 -9.72 -7.70
C ALA A 257 -11.28 -9.48 -6.19
N TYR A 258 -10.41 -10.25 -5.54
CA TYR A 258 -10.00 -10.01 -4.15
C TYR A 258 -9.18 -8.73 -3.99
N GLU A 259 -8.20 -8.49 -4.87
CA GLU A 259 -7.44 -7.23 -4.91
C GLU A 259 -8.38 -6.02 -5.04
N ARG A 260 -9.40 -6.12 -5.90
CA ARG A 260 -10.42 -5.09 -6.05
C ARG A 260 -11.13 -4.81 -4.72
N LYS A 261 -11.50 -5.84 -3.95
CA LYS A 261 -12.14 -5.68 -2.63
C LYS A 261 -11.23 -5.00 -1.60
N TYR A 262 -9.94 -5.34 -1.57
CA TYR A 262 -8.98 -4.62 -0.74
C TYR A 262 -8.90 -3.13 -1.13
N LYS A 263 -8.77 -2.83 -2.42
CA LYS A 263 -8.75 -1.43 -2.93
C LYS A 263 -10.02 -0.67 -2.57
N GLU A 264 -11.18 -1.27 -2.80
CA GLU A 264 -12.48 -0.68 -2.46
C GLU A 264 -12.57 -0.34 -0.96
N ASN A 265 -12.22 -1.29 -0.09
CA ASN A 265 -12.38 -1.07 1.34
C ASN A 265 -11.31 -0.14 1.94
N TRP A 266 -10.07 -0.23 1.47
CA TRP A 266 -8.95 0.57 1.99
C TRP A 266 -8.87 1.98 1.37
N ALA A 267 -9.70 2.28 0.38
CA ALA A 267 -9.92 3.63 -0.10
C ALA A 267 -10.78 4.49 0.86
N GLU A 268 -11.50 3.86 1.80
CA GLU A 268 -12.36 4.55 2.76
C GLU A 268 -11.55 5.55 3.61
N ALA A 269 -12.05 6.78 3.72
CA ALA A 269 -11.27 7.92 4.19
C ALA A 269 -10.80 7.79 5.65
N HIS A 270 -11.68 7.31 6.56
CA HIS A 270 -11.36 7.16 7.97
C HIS A 270 -10.34 6.04 8.20
N LEU A 271 -10.56 4.88 7.55
CA LEU A 271 -9.65 3.74 7.64
C LEU A 271 -8.28 4.06 7.04
N ARG A 272 -8.23 4.68 5.86
CA ARG A 272 -6.98 5.09 5.21
C ARG A 272 -6.17 6.05 6.08
N GLU A 273 -6.83 7.05 6.66
CA GLU A 273 -6.17 8.04 7.52
C GLU A 273 -5.67 7.43 8.83
N PHE A 274 -6.41 6.44 9.35
CA PHE A 274 -6.04 5.67 10.54
C PHE A 274 -4.79 4.81 10.30
N MET A 275 -4.79 3.99 9.26
CA MET A 275 -3.69 3.07 8.93
C MET A 275 -2.38 3.79 8.58
N LYS A 276 -2.46 5.08 8.19
CA LYS A 276 -1.30 5.96 7.98
C LYS A 276 -0.62 6.45 9.27
N ARG A 277 -1.23 6.21 10.44
CA ARG A 277 -0.72 6.73 11.73
C ARG A 277 -0.62 5.69 12.83
N ILE A 278 -1.50 4.69 12.79
CA ILE A 278 -1.55 3.64 13.78
C ILE A 278 -1.05 2.35 13.11
N PRO A 279 0.05 1.76 13.61
CA PRO A 279 0.53 0.47 13.15
C PRO A 279 -0.52 -0.63 13.32
N MET A 280 -0.64 -1.47 12.31
CA MET A 280 -1.62 -2.55 12.22
C MET A 280 -0.94 -3.91 12.36
N PHE A 281 -1.55 -4.77 13.16
CA PHE A 281 -1.31 -6.21 13.17
C PHE A 281 -2.61 -6.87 12.74
N MET A 282 -2.58 -7.61 11.63
CA MET A 282 -3.81 -8.17 11.05
C MET A 282 -3.76 -9.69 10.98
N ILE A 283 -4.91 -10.31 11.02
CA ILE A 283 -5.15 -11.73 10.73
C ILE A 283 -6.42 -11.77 9.89
N TRP A 284 -6.56 -12.73 8.98
CA TRP A 284 -7.83 -12.96 8.31
C TRP A 284 -8.81 -13.78 9.16
N ASP A 285 -10.09 -13.72 8.80
CA ASP A 285 -11.06 -14.75 9.12
C ASP A 285 -11.73 -15.26 7.84
N ASP A 286 -12.99 -15.69 7.91
CA ASP A 286 -13.64 -16.35 6.79
C ASP A 286 -14.02 -15.38 5.68
N HIS A 287 -14.39 -14.14 5.98
CA HIS A 287 -14.84 -13.18 4.96
C HIS A 287 -13.73 -12.66 4.04
N GLU A 288 -12.46 -12.98 4.31
CA GLU A 288 -11.38 -12.87 3.31
C GLU A 288 -11.50 -13.90 2.19
N ILE A 289 -12.31 -14.96 2.38
CA ILE A 289 -12.52 -16.07 1.43
C ILE A 289 -14.02 -16.19 1.10
N ILE A 290 -14.81 -16.63 2.08
CA ILE A 290 -16.28 -16.67 2.17
C ILE A 290 -16.70 -16.99 3.59
N ASN A 291 -17.87 -16.50 3.98
CA ASN A 291 -18.55 -16.86 5.21
C ASN A 291 -18.41 -18.35 5.56
N ASN A 292 -18.00 -18.61 6.80
CA ASN A 292 -17.79 -19.92 7.40
C ASN A 292 -16.75 -20.82 6.72
N TRP A 293 -15.73 -20.28 6.04
CA TRP A 293 -14.69 -21.11 5.41
C TRP A 293 -14.03 -22.10 6.40
N ASP A 294 -14.08 -23.39 6.04
CA ASP A 294 -13.54 -24.52 6.81
C ASP A 294 -13.00 -25.67 5.92
N GLN A 295 -12.80 -25.40 4.62
CA GLN A 295 -12.44 -26.42 3.62
C GLN A 295 -10.91 -26.56 3.44
N GLY A 296 -10.11 -25.83 4.23
CA GLY A 296 -8.65 -25.85 4.15
C GLY A 296 -8.09 -25.06 2.96
N GLN A 297 -6.94 -25.46 2.44
CA GLN A 297 -6.14 -24.69 1.48
C GLN A 297 -6.44 -25.06 0.01
N VAL A 298 -7.71 -25.03 -0.37
CA VAL A 298 -8.17 -25.50 -1.69
C VAL A 298 -9.11 -24.51 -2.38
N GLY A 299 -9.20 -24.62 -3.71
CA GLY A 299 -10.10 -23.79 -4.52
C GLY A 299 -9.86 -22.30 -4.30
N ARG A 300 -10.93 -21.56 -4.01
CA ARG A 300 -10.91 -20.11 -3.81
C ARG A 300 -9.97 -19.60 -2.74
N TYR A 301 -9.64 -20.41 -1.75
CA TYR A 301 -8.60 -20.08 -0.78
C TYR A 301 -7.32 -19.61 -1.47
N LEU A 302 -6.92 -20.24 -2.60
CA LEU A 302 -5.67 -19.93 -3.27
C LEU A 302 -5.65 -18.50 -3.84
N ASN A 303 -6.78 -18.07 -4.43
CA ASN A 303 -6.94 -16.71 -4.95
C ASN A 303 -7.04 -15.68 -3.82
N ALA A 304 -7.82 -15.98 -2.78
CA ALA A 304 -7.94 -15.15 -1.59
C ALA A 304 -6.59 -14.97 -0.89
N LYS A 305 -5.83 -16.06 -0.71
CA LYS A 305 -4.52 -16.09 -0.09
C LYS A 305 -3.50 -15.29 -0.88
N ALA A 306 -3.50 -15.38 -2.21
CA ALA A 306 -2.59 -14.60 -3.05
C ALA A 306 -2.83 -13.09 -2.88
N ALA A 307 -4.09 -12.64 -2.87
CA ALA A 307 -4.42 -11.24 -2.61
C ALA A 307 -4.13 -10.84 -1.15
N TYR A 308 -4.41 -11.71 -0.19
CA TYR A 308 -4.07 -11.51 1.22
C TYR A 308 -2.57 -11.31 1.41
N ASP A 309 -1.73 -12.13 0.78
CA ASP A 309 -0.28 -12.04 0.90
C ASP A 309 0.27 -10.70 0.39
N GLU A 310 -0.34 -10.13 -0.64
CA GLU A 310 0.05 -8.84 -1.21
C GLU A 310 -0.43 -7.66 -0.36
N TYR A 311 -1.71 -7.70 0.04
CA TYR A 311 -2.34 -6.57 0.69
C TYR A 311 -2.16 -6.57 2.20
N GLN A 312 -2.44 -7.69 2.88
CA GLN A 312 -2.56 -7.77 4.34
C GLN A 312 -1.38 -8.50 5.01
N GLY A 313 -0.99 -9.67 4.48
CA GLY A 313 0.09 -10.50 5.00
C GLY A 313 1.49 -9.87 4.82
N SER A 314 1.72 -9.17 3.70
CA SER A 314 3.04 -8.57 3.37
C SER A 314 3.57 -7.63 4.45
N HIS A 315 2.68 -6.90 5.12
CA HIS A 315 3.01 -5.93 6.16
C HIS A 315 2.84 -6.45 7.59
N ASN A 316 2.53 -7.73 7.78
CA ASN A 316 2.56 -8.38 9.09
C ASN A 316 3.98 -8.81 9.48
N PRO A 317 4.22 -9.11 10.77
CA PRO A 317 5.44 -9.81 11.18
C PRO A 317 5.64 -11.09 10.36
N PRO A 318 6.90 -11.48 10.07
CA PRO A 318 7.14 -12.70 9.33
C PRO A 318 6.54 -13.90 10.07
N PRO A 319 5.88 -14.82 9.35
CA PRO A 319 5.37 -16.03 9.96
C PRO A 319 6.53 -16.91 10.43
N ARG A 320 6.23 -17.85 11.34
CA ARG A 320 7.24 -18.79 11.86
C ARG A 320 7.81 -19.70 10.76
N ALA A 321 7.02 -20.00 9.74
CA ALA A 321 7.44 -20.74 8.55
C ALA A 321 6.85 -20.12 7.28
N PRO A 322 7.53 -20.23 6.12
CA PRO A 322 7.01 -19.74 4.84
C PRO A 322 5.62 -20.31 4.52
N GLY A 323 4.76 -19.47 3.94
CA GLY A 323 3.40 -19.85 3.54
C GLY A 323 2.36 -19.91 4.65
N GLN A 324 2.75 -19.67 5.91
CA GLN A 324 1.84 -19.58 7.06
C GLN A 324 1.36 -18.13 7.27
N ASN A 325 0.20 -17.95 7.91
CA ASN A 325 -0.32 -16.63 8.26
C ASN A 325 -0.17 -16.27 9.75
N TYR A 326 0.13 -17.25 10.61
CA TYR A 326 0.27 -17.02 12.05
C TYR A 326 1.69 -16.53 12.38
N TYR A 327 1.79 -15.65 13.37
CA TYR A 327 3.03 -15.02 13.77
C TYR A 327 2.98 -14.61 15.25
N SER A 328 4.11 -14.15 15.76
CA SER A 328 4.23 -13.61 17.11
C SER A 328 4.98 -12.28 17.11
N PHE A 329 4.68 -11.42 18.08
CA PHE A 329 5.45 -10.22 18.36
C PHE A 329 5.40 -9.88 19.84
N SER A 330 6.21 -8.91 20.27
CA SER A 330 6.36 -8.56 21.68
C SER A 330 6.40 -7.06 21.88
N VAL A 331 5.81 -6.60 23.00
CA VAL A 331 5.81 -5.20 23.41
C VAL A 331 6.12 -5.12 24.89
N GLY A 332 7.33 -4.65 25.23
CA GLY A 332 7.77 -4.68 26.61
C GLY A 332 7.71 -6.10 27.19
N GLN A 333 6.95 -6.29 28.27
CA GLN A 333 6.81 -7.58 28.97
C GLN A 333 5.59 -8.40 28.52
N VAL A 334 5.10 -8.17 27.30
CA VAL A 334 3.90 -8.80 26.76
C VAL A 334 4.22 -9.47 25.43
N ASP A 335 3.91 -10.76 25.31
CA ASP A 335 3.99 -11.50 24.05
C ASP A 335 2.59 -11.68 23.46
N PHE A 336 2.49 -11.55 22.14
CA PHE A 336 1.28 -11.72 21.35
C PHE A 336 1.49 -12.88 20.37
N TYR A 337 0.55 -13.82 20.36
CA TYR A 337 0.53 -14.97 19.45
C TYR A 337 -0.70 -14.87 18.57
N VAL A 338 -0.50 -14.41 17.34
CA VAL A 338 -1.57 -14.25 16.35
C VAL A 338 -1.71 -15.55 15.59
N LEU A 339 -2.88 -16.18 15.75
CA LEU A 339 -3.18 -17.46 15.16
C LEU A 339 -3.53 -17.33 13.67
N ASP A 340 -3.68 -18.45 13.00
CA ASP A 340 -4.50 -18.63 11.81
C ASP A 340 -5.54 -19.68 12.19
N THR A 341 -6.81 -19.35 12.09
CA THR A 341 -7.86 -20.31 12.43
C THR A 341 -8.58 -20.82 11.20
N ARG A 342 -8.29 -20.38 9.98
CA ARG A 342 -9.06 -20.75 8.78
C ARG A 342 -8.31 -21.69 7.84
N SER A 343 -6.99 -21.57 7.77
CA SER A 343 -6.18 -22.39 6.84
C SER A 343 -6.19 -23.88 7.12
N PHE A 344 -6.26 -24.25 8.40
CA PHE A 344 -5.92 -25.61 8.86
C PHE A 344 -7.04 -26.27 9.67
N ARG A 345 -8.17 -25.59 9.86
CA ARG A 345 -9.29 -26.16 10.61
C ARG A 345 -9.91 -27.31 9.83
N HIS A 346 -10.37 -28.31 10.57
CA HIS A 346 -11.30 -29.30 10.03
C HIS A 346 -12.69 -28.67 9.83
N VAL A 347 -13.52 -29.34 9.03
CA VAL A 347 -14.89 -28.94 8.74
C VAL A 347 -15.65 -28.71 10.05
N ASN A 348 -16.35 -27.59 10.14
CA ASN A 348 -17.03 -27.15 11.35
C ASN A 348 -18.09 -28.17 11.79
N SER A 349 -18.80 -28.79 10.84
CA SER A 349 -19.85 -29.78 11.09
C SER A 349 -19.35 -31.18 11.48
N ASP A 350 -18.05 -31.46 11.38
CA ASP A 350 -17.51 -32.74 11.82
C ASP A 350 -17.70 -32.91 13.33
N PRO A 351 -17.95 -34.14 13.82
CA PRO A 351 -18.04 -34.41 15.25
C PRO A 351 -16.79 -33.93 15.98
N ASP A 352 -16.95 -33.18 17.07
CA ASP A 352 -15.83 -32.82 17.94
C ASP A 352 -15.25 -34.12 18.54
N ASN A 353 -14.00 -34.42 18.20
CA ASN A 353 -13.29 -35.62 18.59
C ASN A 353 -11.79 -35.31 18.68
N ALA A 354 -11.01 -36.26 19.20
CA ALA A 354 -9.58 -36.06 19.44
C ALA A 354 -8.72 -35.78 18.19
N ALA A 355 -9.24 -36.02 16.98
CA ALA A 355 -8.56 -35.73 15.72
C ALA A 355 -8.95 -34.37 15.13
N LYS A 356 -10.13 -33.83 15.47
CA LYS A 356 -10.60 -32.53 14.97
C LYS A 356 -9.68 -31.42 15.50
N THR A 357 -9.31 -30.48 14.64
CA THR A 357 -8.41 -29.38 15.03
C THR A 357 -8.78 -28.09 14.34
N MET A 358 -8.52 -26.98 15.04
CA MET A 358 -8.64 -25.60 14.55
C MET A 358 -7.35 -25.13 13.86
N LEU A 359 -6.19 -25.54 14.37
CA LEU A 359 -4.89 -24.95 14.01
C LEU A 359 -4.03 -25.88 13.14
N GLY A 360 -4.43 -27.14 12.96
CA GLY A 360 -3.51 -28.16 12.42
C GLY A 360 -2.39 -28.51 13.41
N ALA A 361 -1.53 -29.47 13.02
CA ALA A 361 -0.48 -29.98 13.89
C ALA A 361 0.69 -29.00 14.07
N ALA A 362 1.13 -28.35 12.99
CA ALA A 362 2.31 -27.49 12.98
C ALA A 362 2.10 -26.24 13.86
N GLN A 363 1.05 -25.46 13.60
CA GLN A 363 0.74 -24.26 14.37
C GLN A 363 0.44 -24.58 15.84
N LYS A 364 -0.19 -25.73 16.14
CA LYS A 364 -0.40 -26.16 17.52
C LYS A 364 0.93 -26.41 18.24
N ALA A 365 1.89 -27.07 17.58
CA ALA A 365 3.22 -27.30 18.14
C ALA A 365 3.97 -25.97 18.34
N ASP A 366 3.88 -25.05 17.38
CA ASP A 366 4.52 -23.75 17.46
C ASP A 366 3.93 -22.88 18.57
N LEU A 367 2.60 -22.89 18.74
CA LEU A 367 1.93 -22.20 19.84
C LEU A 367 2.37 -22.75 21.20
N LYS A 368 2.47 -24.09 21.34
CA LYS A 368 3.00 -24.70 22.57
C LYS A 368 4.42 -24.26 22.88
N SER A 369 5.31 -24.30 21.88
CA SER A 369 6.70 -23.84 22.02
C SER A 369 6.75 -22.37 22.41
N TRP A 370 5.98 -21.50 21.75
CA TRP A 370 5.91 -20.09 22.10
C TRP A 370 5.48 -19.86 23.55
N LEU A 371 4.46 -20.57 24.02
CA LEU A 371 3.96 -20.45 25.38
C LEU A 371 4.95 -21.01 26.41
N SER A 372 5.65 -22.10 26.11
CA SER A 372 6.64 -22.70 27.01
C SER A 372 7.92 -21.87 27.11
N ASP A 373 8.35 -21.28 25.99
CA ASP A 373 9.66 -20.62 25.87
C ASP A 373 9.58 -19.16 26.35
N SER A 374 8.38 -18.57 26.38
CA SER A 374 8.18 -17.17 26.73
C SER A 374 8.37 -16.86 28.21
N THR A 375 9.24 -15.90 28.47
CA THR A 375 9.47 -15.31 29.80
C THR A 375 8.64 -14.05 30.06
N ALA A 376 7.78 -13.65 29.10
CA ALA A 376 6.94 -12.48 29.22
C ALA A 376 5.95 -12.60 30.39
N LYS A 377 5.63 -11.46 31.01
CA LYS A 377 4.69 -11.37 32.15
C LYS A 377 3.27 -11.65 31.71
N PHE A 378 2.90 -11.21 30.51
CA PHE A 378 1.60 -11.49 29.91
C PHE A 378 1.79 -12.16 28.55
N LYS A 379 0.88 -13.08 28.26
CA LYS A 379 0.80 -13.85 27.01
C LYS A 379 -0.60 -13.66 26.46
N LEU A 380 -0.74 -13.07 25.29
CA LEU A 380 -2.03 -12.83 24.64
C LEU A 380 -2.11 -13.72 23.41
N ILE A 381 -3.15 -14.57 23.37
CA ILE A 381 -3.46 -15.40 22.20
C ILE A 381 -4.56 -14.68 21.42
N VAL A 382 -4.25 -14.30 20.18
CA VAL A 382 -5.15 -13.57 19.29
C VAL A 382 -5.77 -14.56 18.31
N SER A 383 -7.09 -14.65 18.32
CA SER A 383 -7.86 -15.56 17.49
C SER A 383 -8.93 -14.77 16.74
N SER A 384 -9.16 -15.11 15.47
CA SER A 384 -10.22 -14.49 14.68
C SER A 384 -11.63 -14.97 15.07
N VAL A 385 -11.74 -16.14 15.70
CA VAL A 385 -13.01 -16.68 16.19
C VAL A 385 -13.06 -16.68 17.72
N PRO A 386 -14.25 -16.49 18.32
CA PRO A 386 -14.36 -16.37 19.77
C PRO A 386 -14.05 -17.69 20.48
N TRP A 387 -13.41 -17.60 21.65
CA TRP A 387 -13.11 -18.73 22.54
C TRP A 387 -14.36 -19.37 23.16
N SER A 388 -15.48 -18.67 23.10
CA SER A 388 -16.72 -18.96 23.80
C SER A 388 -17.90 -18.71 22.87
N ASN A 389 -19.02 -19.40 23.11
CA ASN A 389 -20.24 -19.26 22.30
C ASN A 389 -21.12 -18.05 22.66
N PHE A 390 -20.55 -16.98 23.23
CA PHE A 390 -21.33 -15.79 23.60
C PHE A 390 -22.05 -15.14 22.39
N ALA A 391 -21.60 -15.41 21.17
CA ALA A 391 -22.19 -14.88 19.94
C ALA A 391 -23.14 -15.86 19.21
N ASN A 392 -23.49 -17.00 19.81
CA ASN A 392 -24.27 -18.08 19.15
C ASN A 392 -23.63 -18.55 17.82
N THR A 393 -22.31 -18.47 17.71
CA THR A 393 -21.53 -18.89 16.53
C THR A 393 -21.36 -20.41 16.46
N GLY A 394 -21.73 -21.13 17.52
CA GLY A 394 -21.77 -22.58 17.56
C GLY A 394 -20.44 -23.22 17.15
N ASN A 395 -20.52 -24.17 16.22
CA ASN A 395 -19.38 -24.95 15.75
C ASN A 395 -18.38 -24.18 14.85
N ASN A 396 -18.66 -22.91 14.50
CA ASN A 396 -17.70 -22.05 13.79
C ASN A 396 -16.71 -21.36 14.76
N SER A 397 -16.95 -21.48 16.07
CA SER A 397 -16.08 -20.97 17.14
C SER A 397 -15.24 -22.08 17.78
N TRP A 398 -14.39 -21.73 18.76
CA TRP A 398 -13.67 -22.74 19.56
C TRP A 398 -14.60 -23.71 20.31
N GLU A 399 -15.88 -23.39 20.48
CA GLU A 399 -16.87 -24.33 21.03
C GLU A 399 -17.03 -25.60 20.18
N GLY A 400 -16.79 -25.51 18.86
CA GLY A 400 -16.82 -26.67 17.97
C GLY A 400 -15.58 -27.57 18.02
N PHE A 401 -14.59 -27.22 18.85
CA PHE A 401 -13.24 -27.78 18.88
C PHE A 401 -12.70 -27.92 20.33
N GLN A 402 -13.53 -28.41 21.26
CA GLN A 402 -13.21 -28.45 22.70
C GLN A 402 -12.29 -29.61 23.07
N LEU A 403 -12.42 -30.76 22.42
CA LEU A 403 -11.72 -31.98 22.84
C LEU A 403 -10.21 -31.97 22.54
N VAL A 404 -9.70 -30.91 21.89
CA VAL A 404 -8.29 -30.77 21.49
C VAL A 404 -7.76 -29.38 21.86
N HIS A 405 -7.82 -29.01 23.13
CA HIS A 405 -7.20 -27.77 23.60
C HIS A 405 -5.68 -27.72 23.36
N VAL A 406 -5.20 -26.48 23.21
CA VAL A 406 -3.81 -26.07 22.96
C VAL A 406 -2.87 -26.81 23.90
#